data_AF-A0A800BN99-F1
#
_entry.id   AF-A0A800BN99-F1
#
_cell.length_a   1.000
_cell.length_b   1.000
_cell.length_c   1.000
_cell.angle_alpha   90.00
_cell.angle_beta   90.00
_cell.angle_gamma   90.00
#
_symmetry.space_group_name_H-M   'P 1'
#
loop_
_entity.id
_entity.type
_entity.pdbx_description
1 polymer ?
#
loop_
_entity_poly.entity_id
_entity_poly.type
_entity_poly.pdbx_seq_one_letter_code
_entity_poly.pdbx_strand_id
1 'polypeptide(L)'
;MELEDLGKKPIEGESTTGSDARYEPEFEALEAEIDKMSSPTASGGVDWKKVVQLCSEILGSKSKDLLVASYLSVGLTRTKGAEGFCIGVKVLGDLLETYWDKLFPSKKRMRGRMAAIEWWAEKTEAALEKVDIKGLS
;
A
#
# COMPACT_ATOMS: atom_id res chain seq x y z
N MET A 1 2.27 -16.43 2.10
CA MET A 1 2.14 -15.46 3.20
C MET A 1 0.77 -14.84 3.03
N GLU A 2 -0.05 -14.79 4.08
CA GLU A 2 -1.35 -14.11 4.00
C GLU A 2 -1.14 -12.60 3.92
N LEU A 3 -1.98 -11.88 3.17
CA LEU A 3 -1.81 -10.43 2.95
C LEU A 3 -1.80 -9.64 4.26
N GLU A 4 -2.61 -10.08 5.22
CA GLU A 4 -2.71 -9.49 6.55
C GLU A 4 -1.43 -9.60 7.40
N ASP A 5 -0.51 -10.50 7.05
CA ASP A 5 0.77 -10.65 7.74
C ASP A 5 1.84 -9.65 7.27
N LEU A 6 1.62 -8.98 6.13
CA LEU A 6 2.64 -8.16 5.46
C LEU A 6 3.14 -7.00 6.34
N GLY A 7 2.27 -6.46 7.20
CA GLY A 7 2.63 -5.38 8.12
C GLY A 7 3.44 -5.84 9.32
N LYS A 8 3.43 -7.14 9.66
CA LYS A 8 4.00 -7.67 10.90
C LYS A 8 5.20 -8.58 10.69
N LYS A 9 5.17 -9.47 9.69
CA LYS A 9 6.27 -10.42 9.46
C LYS A 9 7.53 -9.71 8.95
N PRO A 10 8.72 -10.01 9.48
CA PRO A 10 9.95 -9.38 9.03
C PRO A 10 10.27 -9.78 7.59
N ILE A 11 11.04 -8.94 6.90
CA ILE A 11 11.73 -9.35 5.68
C ILE A 11 12.93 -10.21 6.07
N GLU A 12 13.17 -11.30 5.35
CA GLU A 12 14.31 -12.18 5.58
C GLU A 12 15.63 -11.48 5.20
N GLY A 13 16.68 -11.73 5.98
CA GLY A 13 18.02 -11.15 5.76
C GLY A 13 18.50 -10.29 6.93
N GLU A 14 19.45 -9.39 6.66
CA GLU A 14 20.11 -8.57 7.70
C GLU A 14 19.21 -7.46 8.25
N SER A 15 18.29 -6.93 7.43
CA SER A 15 17.36 -5.86 7.81
C SER A 15 15.94 -6.39 7.84
N THR A 16 15.32 -6.41 9.03
CA THR A 16 13.91 -6.83 9.20
C THR A 16 12.91 -5.96 8.43
N THR A 17 13.34 -4.77 8.00
CA THR A 17 12.55 -3.82 7.19
C THR A 17 13.00 -3.76 5.73
N GLY A 18 14.01 -4.53 5.33
CA GLY A 18 14.61 -4.47 4.00
C GLY A 18 15.29 -3.12 3.71
N SER A 19 15.19 -2.66 2.47
CA SER A 19 15.77 -1.42 1.91
C SER A 19 14.69 -0.44 1.44
N ASP A 20 15.08 0.77 1.05
CA ASP A 20 14.14 1.78 0.51
C ASP A 20 13.56 1.28 -0.83
N ALA A 21 12.24 1.14 -0.92
CA ALA A 21 11.56 0.55 -2.08
C ALA A 21 11.83 1.29 -3.40
N ARG A 22 12.19 2.59 -3.35
CA ARG A 22 12.43 3.42 -4.54
C ARG A 22 13.58 2.94 -5.43
N TYR A 23 14.38 1.98 -4.96
CA TYR A 23 15.45 1.36 -5.72
C TYR A 23 15.07 -0.01 -6.31
N GLU A 24 13.84 -0.47 -6.07
CA GLU A 24 13.34 -1.75 -6.57
C GLU A 24 12.58 -1.55 -7.91
N PRO A 25 12.84 -2.38 -8.93
CA PRO A 25 12.08 -2.34 -10.20
C PRO A 25 10.57 -2.51 -10.01
N GLU A 26 10.15 -3.28 -9.01
CA GLU A 26 8.75 -3.50 -8.66
C GLU A 26 8.08 -2.21 -8.20
N PHE A 27 8.83 -1.30 -7.56
CA PHE A 27 8.33 0.01 -7.16
C PHE A 27 8.17 0.95 -8.35
N GLU A 28 9.11 0.94 -9.30
CA GLU A 28 8.97 1.69 -10.56
C GLU A 28 7.73 1.23 -11.34
N ALA A 29 7.53 -0.09 -11.46
CA ALA A 29 6.33 -0.65 -12.09
C ALA A 29 5.04 -0.29 -11.34
N LEU A 30 5.09 -0.18 -10.02
CA LEU A 30 3.98 0.21 -9.17
C LEU A 30 3.63 1.69 -9.36
N GLU A 31 4.61 2.59 -9.35
CA GLU A 31 4.41 4.01 -9.64
C GLU A 31 3.82 4.21 -11.03
N ALA A 32 4.33 3.49 -12.04
CA ALA A 32 3.79 3.55 -13.40
C ALA A 32 2.30 3.13 -13.49
N GLU A 33 1.83 2.24 -12.62
CA GLU A 33 0.40 1.91 -12.53
C GLU A 33 -0.40 3.00 -11.80
N ILE A 34 0.11 3.53 -10.69
CA ILE A 34 -0.55 4.59 -9.91
C ILE A 34 -0.64 5.90 -10.73
N ASP A 35 0.36 6.24 -11.53
CA ASP A 35 0.37 7.44 -12.37
C ASP A 35 -0.74 7.45 -13.43
N LYS A 36 -1.26 6.28 -13.81
CA LYS A 36 -2.43 6.19 -14.69
C LYS A 36 -3.68 6.81 -14.09
N MET A 37 -3.75 7.01 -12.76
CA MET A 37 -4.86 7.74 -12.11
C MET A 37 -4.99 9.18 -12.63
N SER A 38 -3.86 9.80 -12.98
CA SER A 38 -3.79 11.21 -13.35
C SER A 38 -3.62 11.40 -14.86
N SER A 39 -3.55 10.31 -15.63
CA SER A 39 -3.29 10.35 -17.07
C SER A 39 -4.58 10.21 -17.88
N PRO A 40 -5.04 11.25 -18.58
CA PRO A 40 -6.22 11.17 -19.46
C PRO A 40 -5.98 10.29 -20.69
N THR A 41 -4.71 10.01 -21.01
CA THR A 41 -4.28 9.28 -22.21
C THR A 41 -3.91 7.83 -21.92
N ALA A 42 -3.88 7.42 -20.64
CA ALA A 42 -3.61 6.04 -20.27
C ALA A 42 -4.78 5.14 -20.71
N SER A 43 -4.49 4.24 -21.67
CA SER A 43 -5.44 3.21 -22.08
C SER A 43 -5.69 2.23 -20.94
N GLY A 44 -6.93 2.16 -20.45
CA GLY A 44 -7.40 1.14 -19.50
C GLY A 44 -7.43 1.52 -18.02
N GLY A 45 -7.02 2.74 -17.63
CA GLY A 45 -6.97 3.15 -16.22
C GLY A 45 -5.97 2.33 -15.39
N VAL A 46 -6.08 2.43 -14.06
CA VAL A 46 -5.21 1.68 -13.13
C VAL A 46 -5.62 0.21 -13.06
N ASP A 47 -4.67 -0.71 -13.22
CA ASP A 47 -4.87 -2.11 -12.86
C ASP A 47 -4.65 -2.33 -11.36
N TRP A 48 -5.73 -2.26 -10.59
CA TRP A 48 -5.67 -2.44 -9.14
C TRP A 48 -5.26 -3.84 -8.69
N LYS A 49 -5.46 -4.88 -9.52
CA LYS A 49 -4.98 -6.23 -9.18
C LYS A 49 -3.46 -6.29 -9.28
N LYS A 50 -2.90 -5.67 -10.32
CA LYS A 50 -1.44 -5.52 -10.47
C LYS A 50 -0.84 -4.68 -9.36
N VAL A 51 -1.50 -3.57 -8.96
CA VAL A 51 -1.09 -2.77 -7.79
C VAL A 51 -1.00 -3.63 -6.53
N VAL A 52 -2.04 -4.43 -6.23
CA VAL A 52 -2.04 -5.32 -5.05
C VAL A 52 -0.90 -6.33 -5.13
N GLN A 53 -0.66 -6.94 -6.30
CA GLN A 53 0.42 -7.89 -6.50
C GLN A 53 1.80 -7.26 -6.21
N LEU A 54 2.11 -6.13 -6.86
CA LEU A 54 3.40 -5.45 -6.70
C LEU A 54 3.63 -4.97 -5.26
N CYS A 55 2.59 -4.41 -4.63
CA CYS A 55 2.72 -3.99 -3.23
C CYS A 55 2.98 -5.17 -2.29
N SER A 56 2.31 -6.31 -2.54
CA SER A 56 2.49 -7.51 -1.72
C SER A 56 3.90 -8.09 -1.85
N GLU A 57 4.45 -8.06 -3.06
CA GLU A 57 5.83 -8.50 -3.34
C GLU A 57 6.84 -7.60 -2.61
N ILE A 58 6.70 -6.28 -2.74
CA ILE A 58 7.59 -5.32 -2.08
C ILE A 58 7.50 -5.46 -0.56
N LEU A 59 6.29 -5.44 0.02
CA LEU A 59 6.11 -5.53 1.48
C LEU A 59 6.53 -6.88 2.05
N GLY A 60 6.40 -7.95 1.27
CA GLY A 60 6.73 -9.30 1.68
C GLY A 60 8.22 -9.60 1.67
N SER A 61 8.99 -8.95 0.78
CA SER A 61 10.37 -9.38 0.50
C SER A 61 11.41 -8.26 0.36
N LYS A 62 11.01 -7.01 0.12
CA LYS A 62 11.95 -5.93 -0.26
C LYS A 62 11.99 -4.77 0.72
N SER A 63 10.82 -4.28 1.14
CA SER A 63 10.73 -3.06 1.94
C SER A 63 9.49 -3.02 2.83
N LYS A 64 9.66 -2.67 4.11
CA LYS A 64 8.57 -2.18 4.95
C LYS A 64 8.36 -0.71 4.67
N ASP A 65 7.57 -0.41 3.64
CA ASP A 65 7.34 0.94 3.16
C ASP A 65 5.87 1.38 3.34
N LEU A 66 5.68 2.58 3.91
CA LEU A 66 4.38 3.12 4.25
C LEU A 66 3.58 3.55 3.02
N LEU A 67 4.24 4.08 1.98
CA LEU A 67 3.56 4.45 0.74
C LEU A 67 3.08 3.20 0.00
N VAL A 68 3.91 2.15 -0.03
CA VAL A 68 3.53 0.86 -0.62
C VAL A 68 2.36 0.24 0.14
N ALA A 69 2.35 0.30 1.49
CA ALA A 69 1.22 -0.16 2.29
C ALA A 69 -0.06 0.68 2.04
N SER A 70 0.08 1.99 1.83
CA SER A 70 -1.02 2.88 1.42
C SER A 70 -1.61 2.46 0.08
N TYR A 71 -0.77 2.20 -0.92
CA TYR A 71 -1.18 1.71 -2.25
C TYR A 71 -1.85 0.34 -2.16
N LEU A 72 -1.31 -0.58 -1.36
CA LEU A 72 -1.92 -1.90 -1.11
C LEU A 72 -3.33 -1.74 -0.54
N SER A 73 -3.51 -0.90 0.48
CA SER A 73 -4.82 -0.74 1.12
C SER A 73 -5.87 -0.20 0.16
N VAL A 74 -5.52 0.78 -0.67
CA VAL A 74 -6.43 1.30 -1.72
C VAL A 74 -6.71 0.22 -2.77
N GLY A 75 -5.69 -0.49 -3.25
CA GLY A 75 -5.86 -1.57 -4.22
C GLY A 75 -6.75 -2.70 -3.71
N LEU A 76 -6.61 -3.08 -2.44
CA LEU A 76 -7.47 -4.06 -1.80
C LEU A 76 -8.91 -3.53 -1.67
N THR A 77 -9.09 -2.29 -1.26
CA THR A 77 -10.43 -1.67 -1.19
C THR A 77 -11.11 -1.65 -2.56
N ARG A 78 -10.37 -1.31 -3.62
CA ARG A 78 -10.89 -1.28 -5.00
C ARG A 78 -11.21 -2.68 -5.56
N THR A 79 -10.53 -3.72 -5.11
CA THR A 79 -10.67 -5.09 -5.65
C THR A 79 -11.53 -6.02 -4.80
N LYS A 80 -11.65 -5.75 -3.50
CA LYS A 80 -12.36 -6.58 -2.51
C LYS A 80 -13.35 -5.80 -1.63
N GLY A 81 -13.57 -4.50 -1.89
CA GLY A 81 -14.52 -3.68 -1.13
C GLY A 81 -14.16 -3.57 0.36
N ALA A 82 -15.16 -3.66 1.23
CA ALA A 82 -15.01 -3.49 2.68
C ALA A 82 -14.04 -4.50 3.32
N GLU A 83 -14.03 -5.76 2.85
CA GLU A 83 -13.07 -6.76 3.31
C GLU A 83 -11.63 -6.34 2.98
N GLY A 84 -11.41 -5.84 1.77
CA GLY A 84 -10.12 -5.32 1.34
C GLY A 84 -9.66 -4.11 2.16
N PHE A 85 -10.58 -3.23 2.52
CA PHE A 85 -10.30 -2.11 3.41
C PHE A 85 -9.83 -2.58 4.79
N CYS A 86 -10.53 -3.52 5.41
CA CYS A 86 -10.14 -4.08 6.71
C CYS A 86 -8.74 -4.70 6.68
N ILE A 87 -8.42 -5.48 5.64
CA ILE A 87 -7.08 -6.06 5.47
C ILE A 87 -6.04 -4.94 5.32
N GLY A 88 -6.31 -3.93 4.49
CA GLY A 88 -5.39 -2.82 4.27
C GLY A 88 -5.10 -1.99 5.53
N VAL A 89 -6.13 -1.66 6.31
CA VAL A 89 -5.98 -0.95 7.60
C VAL A 89 -5.17 -1.78 8.58
N LYS A 90 -5.42 -3.10 8.64
CA LYS A 90 -4.64 -4.00 9.48
C LYS A 90 -3.15 -3.98 9.10
N VAL A 91 -2.82 -4.08 7.81
CA VAL A 91 -1.43 -4.02 7.35
C VAL A 91 -0.78 -2.69 7.71
N LEU A 92 -1.47 -1.56 7.52
CA LEU A 92 -0.97 -0.23 7.90
C LEU A 92 -0.72 -0.13 9.41
N GLY A 93 -1.68 -0.57 10.23
CA GLY A 93 -1.57 -0.58 11.69
C GLY A 93 -0.39 -1.44 12.16
N ASP A 94 -0.30 -2.68 11.69
CA ASP A 94 0.79 -3.59 12.04
C ASP A 94 2.17 -3.01 11.66
N LEU A 95 2.27 -2.35 10.49
CA LEU A 95 3.50 -1.74 10.00
C LEU A 95 3.93 -0.54 10.87
N LEU A 96 2.98 0.30 11.26
CA LEU A 96 3.22 1.44 12.16
C LEU A 96 3.60 0.97 13.56
N GLU A 97 2.90 -0.02 14.13
CA GLU A 97 3.19 -0.53 15.47
C GLU A 97 4.52 -1.27 15.54
N THR A 98 4.83 -2.09 14.52
CA THR A 98 5.99 -2.99 14.56
C THR A 98 7.27 -2.31 14.09
N TYR A 99 7.19 -1.45 13.06
CA TYR A 99 8.37 -0.98 12.34
C TYR A 99 8.56 0.53 12.37
N TRP A 100 7.81 1.29 13.19
CA TRP A 100 7.83 2.76 13.19
C TRP A 100 9.22 3.37 13.03
N ASP A 101 10.20 2.94 13.81
CA ASP A 101 11.51 3.58 13.80
C ASP A 101 12.37 3.24 12.58
N LYS A 102 12.09 2.12 11.90
CA LYS A 102 12.93 1.57 10.83
C LYS A 102 12.27 1.50 9.45
N LEU A 103 10.94 1.62 9.38
CA LEU A 103 10.19 1.60 8.13
C LEU A 103 10.54 2.78 7.21
N PHE A 104 10.24 2.60 5.93
CA PHE A 104 10.42 3.60 4.88
C PHE A 104 9.11 4.36 4.60
N PRO A 105 9.14 5.65 4.25
CA PRO A 105 10.29 6.55 4.32
C PRO A 105 10.85 6.64 5.75
N SER A 106 12.16 6.86 5.88
CA SER A 106 12.80 6.90 7.21
C SER A 106 12.19 7.98 8.11
N LYS A 107 12.28 7.80 9.43
CA LYS A 107 11.73 8.75 10.43
C LYS A 107 12.27 10.18 10.28
N LYS A 108 13.46 10.37 9.68
CA LYS A 108 13.99 11.69 9.35
C LYS A 108 13.20 12.40 8.24
N ARG A 109 12.45 11.65 7.41
CA ARG A 109 11.55 12.14 6.36
C ARG A 109 10.07 12.06 6.79
N MET A 110 9.74 12.62 7.96
CA MET A 110 8.36 12.63 8.48
C MET A 110 7.32 13.17 7.49
N ARG A 111 7.68 14.19 6.68
CA ARG A 111 6.80 14.69 5.62
C ARG A 111 6.41 13.63 4.60
N GLY A 112 7.33 12.73 4.23
CA GLY A 112 7.03 11.62 3.33
C GLY A 112 6.09 10.59 3.96
N ARG A 113 6.19 10.36 5.28
CA ARG A 113 5.25 9.49 6.00
C ARG A 113 3.85 10.10 6.05
N MET A 114 3.76 11.39 6.33
CA MET A 114 2.47 12.11 6.33
C MET A 114 1.83 12.07 4.95
N ALA A 115 2.60 12.39 3.89
CA ALA A 115 2.10 12.33 2.51
C ALA A 115 1.58 10.95 2.12
N ALA A 116 2.21 9.85 2.57
CA ALA A 116 1.73 8.50 2.31
C ALA A 116 0.37 8.21 2.97
N ILE A 117 0.15 8.69 4.20
CA ILE A 117 -1.12 8.53 4.92
C ILE A 117 -2.20 9.47 4.36
N GLU A 118 -1.84 10.70 4.00
CA GLU A 118 -2.75 11.66 3.36
C GLU A 118 -3.27 11.12 2.02
N TRP A 119 -2.36 10.60 1.18
CA TRP A 119 -2.74 9.95 -0.08
C TRP A 119 -3.67 8.75 0.17
N TRP A 120 -3.36 7.92 1.16
CA TRP A 120 -4.21 6.78 1.52
C TRP A 120 -5.61 7.21 1.94
N ALA A 121 -5.73 8.22 2.81
CA ALA A 121 -7.00 8.70 3.30
C ALA A 121 -7.87 9.21 2.14
N GLU A 122 -7.31 10.08 1.29
CA GLU A 122 -8.01 10.64 0.13
C GLU A 122 -8.47 9.55 -0.85
N LYS A 123 -7.57 8.61 -1.21
CA LYS A 123 -7.89 7.62 -2.24
C LYS A 123 -8.78 6.49 -1.74
N THR A 124 -8.73 6.19 -0.45
CA THR A 124 -9.61 5.19 0.18
C THR A 124 -11.01 5.74 0.35
N GLU A 125 -11.19 7.00 0.71
CA GLU A 125 -12.51 7.66 0.73
C GLU A 125 -13.20 7.51 -0.63
N ALA A 126 -12.53 7.93 -1.71
CA ALA A 126 -13.03 7.79 -3.08
C ALA A 126 -13.18 6.32 -3.54
N ALA A 127 -12.58 5.36 -2.83
CA ALA A 127 -12.76 3.93 -3.09
C ALA A 127 -14.01 3.39 -2.40
N LEU A 128 -14.23 3.77 -1.14
CA LEU A 128 -15.36 3.35 -0.32
C LEU A 128 -16.69 3.90 -0.80
N GLU A 129 -16.73 5.11 -1.38
CA GLU A 129 -17.95 5.66 -2.02
C GLU A 129 -18.54 4.72 -3.09
N LYS A 130 -17.73 3.85 -3.67
CA LYS A 130 -18.14 2.89 -4.72
C LYS A 130 -18.41 1.49 -4.17
N VAL A 131 -18.25 1.28 -2.87
CA VAL A 131 -18.50 -0.01 -2.21
C VAL A 131 -19.96 -0.05 -1.77
N ASP A 132 -20.72 -0.98 -2.33
CA ASP A 132 -22.09 -1.26 -1.90
C ASP A 132 -22.06 -1.99 -0.54
N ILE A 133 -22.28 -1.26 0.55
CA ILE A 133 -22.42 -1.85 1.88
C ILE A 133 -23.85 -2.36 2.00
N LYS A 134 -24.09 -3.60 1.52
CA LYS A 134 -25.37 -4.27 1.75
C LYS A 134 -25.57 -4.45 3.26
N GLY A 135 -26.55 -3.74 3.82
CA GLY A 135 -26.93 -3.83 5.24
C GLY A 135 -27.23 -2.50 5.95
N LEU A 136 -27.21 -1.35 5.27
CA LEU A 136 -27.54 -0.04 5.84
C LEU A 136 -28.73 0.67 5.18
N SER A 137 -29.58 -0.06 4.44
CA SER A 137 -30.86 0.44 3.91
C SER A 137 -32.04 -0.13 4.69
#